data_AF-A0A2S8FYJ4-F1
#
_entry.id   AF-A0A2S8FYJ4-F1
#
_cell.length_a   1.000
_cell.length_b   1.000
_cell.length_c   1.000
_cell.angle_alpha   90.00
_cell.angle_beta   90.00
_cell.angle_gamma   90.00
#
_symmetry.space_group_name_H-M   'P 1'
#
loop_
_entity.id
_entity.type
_entity.pdbx_description
1 polymer ?
#
loop_
_entity_poly.entity_id
_entity_poly.type
_entity_poly.pdbx_seq_one_letter_code
_entity_poly.pdbx_strand_id
1 'polypeptide(L)'
;MRAFLPIFLTWGCLIVLIAQASWADEVDSEIEAKIKKLGTVFAPANTPSIAGKKWVAIETGPINYMQTIEGWLIEENPDRVLLLDFYGNQHPMRKPAADEKRQVLPTTLEGGIRGEDLEDADNTIVWDIKEKDFDTKSQKFLDDGPPRMEEEDGGDKDNIFRGINWFNRRKSNGINQVMSAARFAYAAYVRGRKEHAIELFRYAEERHREFMSSFVAEPRELSDVLRFATHQIAESTRNRAVYDAHHGEARGKLLQAWQEVAAMPRNKYSEEAQQMVEGYQQLIDEDTKWEEPTKEELAKFSVPQQIDYWFYHLRDHNYGQIGSPGECDVFVNNVVRGEEKPNPAEELAKLGTAVIPALIEHMDDLRPTRCQGHWRWNSSEARFILRYGDCCQQIFEHVSGEKIYRRKTTTSYPTYDGSAADCKAKAQAWWDAYQKKEVETNK
;
A
#
# COMPACT_ATOMS: atom_id res chain seq x y z
N MET A 1 66.45 23.74 -39.63
CA MET A 1 64.98 23.86 -39.47
C MET A 1 64.64 23.59 -38.01
N ARG A 2 64.47 24.63 -37.19
CA ARG A 2 63.97 24.51 -35.81
C ARG A 2 62.45 24.61 -35.86
N ALA A 3 61.77 23.50 -35.55
CA ALA A 3 60.32 23.43 -35.51
C ALA A 3 59.80 24.22 -34.30
N PHE A 4 59.22 25.39 -34.55
CA PHE A 4 58.32 26.07 -33.63
C PHE A 4 57.01 25.28 -33.61
N LEU A 5 56.89 24.29 -32.72
CA LEU A 5 55.60 23.70 -32.38
C LEU A 5 54.80 24.75 -31.58
N PRO A 6 53.51 24.99 -31.87
CA PRO A 6 52.86 26.22 -31.47
C PRO A 6 52.34 26.12 -30.04
N ILE A 7 52.76 27.08 -29.21
CA ILE A 7 52.25 27.33 -27.85
C ILE A 7 50.70 27.44 -27.84
N PHE A 8 50.05 27.76 -28.96
CA PHE A 8 48.60 27.83 -29.06
C PHE A 8 47.85 26.49 -28.82
N LEU A 9 48.47 25.33 -29.08
CA LEU A 9 47.83 24.03 -28.85
C LEU A 9 47.73 23.67 -27.36
N THR A 10 48.72 24.04 -26.56
CA THR A 10 48.72 23.72 -25.11
C THR A 10 47.73 24.59 -24.34
N TRP A 11 47.55 25.86 -24.73
CA TRP A 11 46.54 26.75 -24.13
C TRP A 11 45.11 26.36 -24.53
N GLY A 12 44.90 25.89 -25.77
CA GLY A 12 43.60 25.36 -26.19
C GLY A 12 43.16 24.14 -25.38
N CYS A 13 44.05 23.17 -25.17
CA CYS A 13 43.75 21.99 -24.36
C CYS A 13 43.46 22.34 -22.89
N LEU A 14 44.19 23.31 -22.31
CA LEU A 14 43.96 23.75 -20.93
C LEU A 14 42.59 24.41 -20.75
N ILE A 15 42.16 25.25 -21.70
CA ILE A 15 40.84 25.90 -21.65
C ILE A 15 39.72 24.87 -21.75
N VAL A 16 39.87 23.84 -22.61
CA VAL A 16 38.88 22.76 -22.72
C VAL A 16 38.80 21.96 -21.42
N LEU A 17 39.92 21.65 -20.77
CA LEU A 17 39.93 20.93 -19.49
C LEU A 17 39.28 21.74 -18.35
N ILE A 18 39.56 23.05 -18.26
CA ILE A 18 38.94 23.93 -17.25
C ILE A 18 37.43 24.05 -17.49
N ALA A 19 37.01 24.19 -18.75
CA ALA A 19 35.59 24.24 -19.08
C ALA A 19 34.86 22.92 -18.77
N GLN A 20 35.51 21.78 -19.02
CA GLN A 20 34.97 20.45 -18.66
C GLN A 20 34.83 20.27 -17.14
N ALA A 21 35.82 20.72 -16.37
CA ALA A 21 35.76 20.66 -14.90
C ALA A 21 34.62 21.55 -14.34
N SER A 22 34.52 22.80 -14.81
CA SER A 22 33.45 23.72 -14.38
C SER A 22 32.06 23.19 -14.71
N TRP A 23 31.89 22.50 -15.84
CA TRP A 23 30.61 21.93 -16.24
C TRP A 23 30.24 20.68 -15.43
N ALA A 24 31.24 19.85 -15.08
CA ALA A 24 31.03 18.70 -14.21
C ALA A 24 30.56 19.13 -12.81
N ASP A 25 31.16 20.16 -12.22
CA ASP A 25 30.77 20.70 -10.92
C ASP A 25 29.32 21.22 -10.93
N GLU A 26 28.90 21.88 -12.00
CA GLU A 26 27.53 22.38 -12.16
C GLU A 26 26.52 21.22 -12.22
N VAL A 27 26.78 20.21 -13.05
CA VAL A 27 25.92 19.02 -13.18
C VAL A 27 25.83 18.25 -11.86
N ASP A 28 26.96 18.07 -11.17
CA ASP A 28 27.00 17.38 -9.87
C ASP A 28 26.23 18.15 -8.81
N SER A 29 26.28 19.50 -8.82
CA SER A 29 25.49 20.33 -7.91
C SER A 29 23.97 20.20 -8.14
N GLU A 30 23.53 20.06 -9.40
CA GLU A 30 22.12 19.83 -9.73
C GLU A 30 21.67 18.44 -9.23
N ILE A 31 22.50 17.42 -9.41
CA ILE A 31 22.23 16.06 -8.92
C ILE A 31 22.17 16.05 -7.39
N GLU A 32 23.11 16.70 -6.69
CA GLU A 32 23.06 16.84 -5.23
C GLU A 32 21.74 17.48 -4.78
N ALA A 33 21.26 18.51 -5.47
CA ALA A 33 19.98 19.14 -5.16
C ALA A 33 18.80 18.18 -5.36
N LYS A 34 18.84 17.30 -6.36
CA LYS A 34 17.82 16.24 -6.57
C LYS A 34 17.89 15.17 -5.48
N ILE A 35 19.10 14.71 -5.11
CA ILE A 35 19.29 13.73 -4.02
C ILE A 35 18.77 14.29 -2.70
N LYS A 36 19.05 15.57 -2.39
CA LYS A 36 18.53 16.22 -1.19
C LYS A 36 17.00 16.24 -1.15
N LYS A 37 16.35 16.44 -2.31
CA LYS A 37 14.88 16.36 -2.41
C LYS A 37 14.34 14.95 -2.18
N LEU A 38 15.10 13.88 -2.48
CA LEU A 38 14.69 12.52 -2.11
C LEU A 38 14.48 12.37 -0.60
N GLY A 39 15.15 13.19 0.22
CA GLY A 39 14.93 13.22 1.67
C GLY A 39 13.49 13.52 2.06
N THR A 40 12.73 14.30 1.28
CA THR A 40 11.31 14.57 1.57
C THR A 40 10.42 13.34 1.37
N VAL A 41 10.94 12.30 0.72
CA VAL A 41 10.24 11.06 0.38
C VAL A 41 10.73 9.90 1.24
N PHE A 42 12.04 9.75 1.41
CA PHE A 42 12.65 8.64 2.18
C PHE A 42 12.88 8.95 3.65
N ALA A 43 12.79 10.21 4.07
CA ALA A 43 12.89 10.64 5.45
C ALA A 43 11.82 11.70 5.75
N PRO A 44 10.52 11.32 5.72
CA PRO A 44 9.43 12.22 6.10
C PRO A 44 9.62 12.76 7.54
N ALA A 45 8.77 13.70 7.93
CA ALA A 45 8.81 14.26 9.26
C ALA A 45 8.77 13.15 10.32
N ASN A 46 9.60 13.27 11.37
CA ASN A 46 9.79 12.31 12.46
C ASN A 46 10.59 11.04 12.12
N THR A 47 11.11 10.88 10.89
CA THR A 47 12.10 9.83 10.63
C THR A 47 13.42 10.14 11.36
N PRO A 48 13.95 9.20 12.18
CA PRO A 48 15.23 9.40 12.85
C PRO A 48 16.37 9.63 11.85
N SER A 49 17.31 10.51 12.18
CA SER A 49 18.50 10.72 11.36
C SER A 49 19.40 9.48 11.37
N ILE A 50 19.89 9.12 10.18
CA ILE A 50 20.85 8.03 9.98
C ILE A 50 22.31 8.50 10.05
N ALA A 51 22.54 9.81 10.17
CA ALA A 51 23.89 10.38 10.23
C ALA A 51 24.66 9.80 11.43
N GLY A 52 25.82 9.20 11.16
CA GLY A 52 26.67 8.56 12.18
C GLY A 52 26.11 7.26 12.76
N LYS A 53 25.01 6.71 12.23
CA LYS A 53 24.43 5.44 12.69
C LYS A 53 25.10 4.24 12.00
N LYS A 54 25.13 3.11 12.70
CA LYS A 54 25.64 1.84 12.18
C LYS A 54 24.60 1.18 11.27
N TRP A 55 25.08 0.56 10.18
CA TRP A 55 24.25 -0.34 9.38
C TRP A 55 24.38 -1.75 9.97
N VAL A 56 23.25 -2.39 10.25
CA VAL A 56 23.21 -3.70 10.92
C VAL A 56 22.23 -4.63 10.23
N ALA A 57 22.46 -5.94 10.40
CA ALA A 57 21.49 -6.99 10.14
C ALA A 57 21.01 -7.55 11.48
N ILE A 58 19.70 -7.54 11.71
CA ILE A 58 19.06 -8.02 12.93
C ILE A 58 18.31 -9.31 12.64
N GLU A 59 18.62 -10.36 13.39
CA GLU A 59 17.91 -11.64 13.30
C GLU A 59 16.69 -11.64 14.24
N THR A 60 15.50 -11.88 13.68
CA THR A 60 14.22 -11.92 14.41
C THR A 60 13.43 -13.20 14.10
N GLY A 61 12.32 -13.40 14.81
CA GLY A 61 11.37 -14.48 14.55
C GLY A 61 11.80 -15.87 15.06
N PRO A 62 11.06 -16.94 14.72
CA PRO A 62 11.28 -18.30 15.21
C PRO A 62 12.56 -18.97 14.68
N ILE A 63 13.02 -20.04 15.34
CA ILE A 63 14.25 -20.74 14.95
C ILE A 63 14.13 -21.45 13.59
N ASN A 64 12.95 -21.99 13.28
CA ASN A 64 12.64 -22.66 12.03
C ASN A 64 12.07 -21.71 10.97
N TYR A 65 12.02 -20.40 11.25
CA TYR A 65 11.62 -19.36 10.32
C TYR A 65 12.30 -18.03 10.67
N MET A 66 13.63 -18.03 10.63
CA MET A 66 14.40 -16.85 10.96
C MET A 66 14.25 -15.77 9.90
N GLN A 67 13.96 -14.55 10.34
CA GLN A 67 13.97 -13.36 9.49
C GLN A 67 15.23 -12.54 9.75
N THR A 68 15.69 -11.82 8.73
CA THR A 68 16.77 -10.84 8.86
C THR A 68 16.30 -9.51 8.35
N ILE A 69 16.32 -8.49 9.21
CA ILE A 69 15.98 -7.12 8.86
C ILE A 69 17.26 -6.31 8.84
N GLU A 70 17.56 -5.68 7.70
CA GLU A 70 18.71 -4.79 7.57
C GLU A 70 18.30 -3.32 7.65
N GLY A 71 19.07 -2.53 8.38
CA GLY A 71 18.74 -1.14 8.63
C GLY A 71 19.79 -0.36 9.42
N TRP A 72 19.43 0.87 9.75
CA TRP A 72 20.18 1.77 10.60
C TRP A 72 19.83 1.50 12.07
N LEU A 73 20.82 1.17 12.89
CA LEU A 73 20.65 1.05 14.32
C LEU A 73 20.50 2.45 14.94
N ILE A 74 19.27 2.86 15.22
CA ILE A 74 18.95 4.20 15.73
C ILE A 74 19.22 4.29 17.23
N GLU A 75 18.74 3.29 17.98
CA GLU A 75 18.88 3.16 19.43
C GLU A 75 19.19 1.71 19.78
N GLU A 76 20.13 1.50 20.71
CA GLU A 76 20.38 0.21 21.34
C GLU A 76 20.61 0.42 22.83
N ASN A 77 19.76 -0.17 23.65
CA ASN A 77 19.92 -0.22 25.10
C ASN A 77 19.69 -1.67 25.61
N PRO A 78 19.82 -1.95 26.91
CA PRO A 78 19.66 -3.31 27.44
C PRO A 78 18.30 -3.96 27.15
N ASP A 79 17.24 -3.17 27.05
CA ASP A 79 15.86 -3.67 26.95
C ASP A 79 15.26 -3.47 25.55
N ARG A 80 15.80 -2.54 24.77
CA ARG A 80 15.20 -2.06 23.52
C ARG A 80 16.23 -1.85 22.42
N VAL A 81 15.79 -2.15 21.20
CA VAL A 81 16.45 -1.83 19.95
C VAL A 81 15.47 -1.06 19.06
N LEU A 82 15.90 0.05 18.46
CA LEU A 82 15.15 0.73 17.42
C LEU A 82 15.95 0.65 16.11
N LEU A 83 15.39 -0.05 15.13
CA LEU A 83 15.94 -0.14 13.78
C LEU A 83 15.11 0.72 12.83
N LEU A 84 15.76 1.53 12.00
CA LEU A 84 15.15 2.11 10.81
C LEU A 84 15.57 1.25 9.61
N ASP A 85 14.68 0.42 9.09
CA ASP A 85 15.03 -0.51 8.01
C ASP A 85 15.40 0.20 6.70
N PHE A 86 15.90 -0.56 5.73
CA PHE A 86 16.20 -0.03 4.39
C PHE A 86 15.00 0.63 3.70
N TYR A 87 13.78 0.28 4.09
CA TYR A 87 12.54 0.82 3.51
C TYR A 87 12.03 2.08 4.21
N GLY A 88 12.67 2.50 5.29
CA GLY A 88 12.27 3.65 6.10
C GLY A 88 11.24 3.31 7.19
N ASN A 89 10.93 2.02 7.40
CA ASN A 89 10.06 1.61 8.50
C ASN A 89 10.85 1.56 9.81
N GLN A 90 10.20 2.02 10.88
CA GLN A 90 10.74 1.94 12.23
C GLN A 90 10.29 0.64 12.89
N HIS A 91 11.25 -0.14 13.38
CA HIS A 91 11.02 -1.41 14.08
C HIS A 91 11.46 -1.26 15.54
N PRO A 92 10.55 -0.91 16.45
CA PRO A 92 10.80 -1.00 17.88
C PRO A 92 10.81 -2.48 18.28
N MET A 93 11.93 -2.94 18.83
CA MET A 93 12.15 -4.33 19.21
C MET A 93 12.70 -4.40 20.63
N ARG A 94 12.58 -5.56 21.26
CA ARG A 94 13.17 -5.83 22.58
C ARG A 94 14.29 -6.87 22.48
N LYS A 95 15.19 -6.85 23.45
CA LYS A 95 16.16 -7.95 23.63
C LYS A 95 15.47 -9.12 24.36
N PRO A 96 15.89 -10.38 24.12
CA PRO A 96 15.35 -11.52 24.83
C PRO A 96 15.67 -11.41 26.32
N ALA A 97 14.75 -11.87 27.18
CA ALA A 97 15.07 -12.03 28.59
C ALA A 97 16.17 -13.11 28.77
N ALA A 98 16.85 -13.10 29.92
CA ALA A 98 18.02 -13.96 30.17
C ALA A 98 17.74 -15.46 29.99
N ASP A 99 16.50 -15.90 30.21
CA ASP A 99 16.03 -17.27 30.11
C ASP A 99 15.04 -17.50 28.95
N GLU A 100 14.77 -16.47 28.16
CA GLU A 100 13.84 -16.55 27.04
C GLU A 100 14.47 -17.34 25.88
N LYS A 101 13.71 -18.34 25.40
CA LYS A 101 14.14 -19.20 24.31
C LYS A 101 13.44 -18.82 23.03
N ARG A 102 14.16 -18.90 21.93
CA ARG A 102 13.61 -18.69 20.59
C ARG A 102 12.50 -19.69 20.31
N GLN A 103 11.35 -19.19 19.89
CA GLN A 103 10.18 -20.01 19.56
C GLN A 103 10.51 -21.00 18.44
N VAL A 104 9.93 -22.20 18.53
CA VAL A 104 9.86 -23.17 17.45
C VAL A 104 8.39 -23.26 17.05
N LEU A 105 8.06 -22.91 15.81
CA LEU A 105 6.68 -23.02 15.33
C LEU A 105 6.35 -24.48 15.00
N PRO A 106 5.09 -24.90 15.20
CA PRO A 106 4.65 -26.23 14.80
C PRO A 106 4.76 -26.41 13.28
N THR A 107 5.19 -27.59 12.87
CA THR A 107 5.25 -27.98 11.45
C THR A 107 4.06 -28.85 11.09
N THR A 108 3.52 -28.68 9.88
CA THR A 108 2.52 -29.58 9.30
C THR A 108 3.11 -30.96 9.03
N LEU A 109 2.27 -31.93 8.66
CA LEU A 109 2.71 -33.28 8.29
C LEU A 109 3.65 -33.27 7.09
N GLU A 110 3.52 -32.27 6.21
CA GLU A 110 4.36 -32.05 5.04
C GLU A 110 5.65 -31.26 5.37
N GLY A 111 5.85 -30.90 6.64
CA GLY A 111 7.02 -30.14 7.10
C GLY A 111 6.94 -28.63 6.86
N GLY A 112 5.80 -28.11 6.40
CA GLY A 112 5.55 -26.67 6.26
C GLY A 112 5.24 -26.02 7.61
N ILE A 113 5.27 -24.70 7.68
CA ILE A 113 4.72 -23.93 8.82
C ILE A 113 3.41 -23.31 8.32
N ARG A 114 2.35 -23.35 9.14
CA ARG A 114 1.08 -22.73 8.74
C ARG A 114 1.22 -21.22 8.70
N GLY A 115 0.48 -20.58 7.80
CA GLY A 115 0.50 -19.12 7.67
C GLY A 115 0.10 -18.42 8.97
N GLU A 116 -0.91 -18.94 9.67
CA GLU A 116 -1.37 -18.34 10.93
C GLU A 116 -0.28 -18.39 12.01
N ASP A 117 0.47 -19.50 12.10
CA ASP A 117 1.57 -19.63 13.06
C ASP A 117 2.72 -18.65 12.76
N LEU A 118 2.92 -18.29 11.49
CA LEU A 118 3.92 -17.28 11.08
C LEU A 118 3.45 -15.86 11.40
N GLU A 119 2.17 -15.57 11.22
CA GLU A 119 1.56 -14.28 11.55
C GLU A 119 1.55 -14.02 13.05
N ASP A 120 1.32 -15.06 13.86
CA ASP A 120 1.29 -15.00 15.32
C ASP A 120 2.70 -15.02 15.97
N ALA A 121 3.76 -15.26 15.19
CA ALA A 121 5.11 -15.33 15.71
C ALA A 121 5.62 -13.96 16.20
N ASP A 122 6.27 -13.93 17.37
CA ASP A 122 6.88 -12.71 17.90
C ASP A 122 8.16 -12.35 17.12
N ASN A 123 7.99 -11.50 16.11
CA ASN A 123 9.07 -10.93 15.31
C ASN A 123 9.69 -9.67 15.94
N THR A 124 9.30 -9.31 17.18
CA THR A 124 9.79 -8.11 17.88
C THR A 124 11.00 -8.38 18.78
N ILE A 125 11.49 -9.62 18.84
CA ILE A 125 12.66 -10.01 19.63
C ILE A 125 13.92 -10.01 18.76
N VAL A 126 14.96 -9.32 19.23
CA VAL A 126 16.28 -9.31 18.61
C VAL A 126 17.13 -10.47 19.11
N TRP A 127 17.31 -11.50 18.30
CA TRP A 127 18.13 -12.66 18.64
C TRP A 127 19.62 -12.44 18.39
N ASP A 128 19.96 -11.67 17.36
CA ASP A 128 21.34 -11.33 17.03
C ASP A 128 21.41 -9.98 16.29
N ILE A 129 22.51 -9.25 16.46
CA ILE A 129 22.81 -7.99 15.76
C ILE A 129 24.20 -8.10 15.15
N LYS A 130 24.27 -8.10 13.81
CA LYS A 130 25.53 -8.16 13.07
C LYS A 130 25.78 -6.81 12.40
N GLU A 131 26.89 -6.16 12.76
CA GLU A 131 27.34 -4.96 12.03
C GLU A 131 27.66 -5.33 10.58
N LYS A 132 27.24 -4.46 9.66
CA LYS A 132 27.39 -4.62 8.22
C LYS A 132 28.00 -3.34 7.63
N ASP A 133 28.71 -3.48 6.52
CA ASP A 133 29.27 -2.34 5.81
C ASP A 133 28.30 -1.86 4.72
N PHE A 134 27.70 -0.70 4.97
CA PHE A 134 26.81 -0.02 4.02
C PHE A 134 27.52 0.42 2.74
N ASP A 135 28.76 0.92 2.85
CA ASP A 135 29.51 1.44 1.70
C ASP A 135 29.83 0.24 0.77
N THR A 136 30.28 -0.88 1.33
CA THR A 136 30.48 -2.13 0.57
C THR A 136 29.17 -2.66 -0.03
N LYS A 137 28.05 -2.65 0.72
CA LYS A 137 26.76 -3.15 0.21
C LYS A 137 26.22 -2.31 -0.95
N SER A 138 26.30 -0.99 -0.84
CA SER A 138 25.83 -0.06 -1.88
C SER A 138 26.73 -0.07 -3.12
N GLN A 139 28.05 -0.23 -2.96
CA GLN A 139 28.95 -0.45 -4.09
C GLN A 139 28.64 -1.77 -4.80
N LYS A 140 28.47 -2.86 -4.04
CA LYS A 140 28.09 -4.16 -4.62
C LYS A 140 26.79 -4.07 -5.41
N PHE A 141 25.80 -3.31 -4.93
CA PHE A 141 24.55 -3.09 -5.65
C PHE A 141 24.78 -2.42 -7.03
N LEU A 142 25.69 -1.45 -7.13
CA LEU A 142 26.09 -0.86 -8.41
C LEU A 142 26.81 -1.89 -9.30
N ASP A 143 27.79 -2.60 -8.74
CA ASP A 143 28.63 -3.55 -9.47
C ASP A 143 27.83 -4.74 -10.03
N ASP A 144 26.87 -5.25 -9.25
CA ASP A 144 26.00 -6.36 -9.66
C ASP A 144 25.04 -5.94 -10.80
N GLY A 145 24.67 -4.67 -10.84
CA GLY A 145 23.72 -4.14 -11.81
C GLY A 145 22.29 -4.68 -11.64
N PRO A 146 21.42 -4.55 -12.66
CA PRO A 146 20.09 -5.12 -12.60
C PRO A 146 20.20 -6.65 -12.56
N PRO A 147 19.35 -7.37 -11.80
CA PRO A 147 19.38 -8.82 -11.76
C PRO A 147 19.25 -9.35 -13.17
N ARG A 148 20.14 -10.28 -13.54
CA ARG A 148 20.01 -11.02 -14.79
C ARG A 148 18.70 -11.77 -14.70
N MET A 149 17.71 -11.33 -15.48
CA MET A 149 16.53 -12.14 -15.75
C MET A 149 17.04 -13.24 -16.67
N GLU A 150 17.58 -14.31 -16.08
CA GLU A 150 18.03 -15.45 -16.86
C GLU A 150 16.91 -15.85 -17.81
N GLU A 151 17.25 -16.08 -19.08
CA GLU A 151 16.34 -16.65 -20.08
C GLU A 151 15.85 -18.06 -19.69
N GLU A 152 16.29 -18.60 -18.53
CA GLU A 152 15.95 -19.91 -18.00
C GLU A 152 14.48 -20.06 -17.60
N ASP A 153 13.71 -18.97 -17.51
CA ASP A 153 12.25 -19.04 -17.63
C ASP A 153 11.82 -19.14 -19.11
N GLY A 154 12.58 -19.86 -19.93
CA GLY A 154 12.21 -20.44 -21.24
C GLY A 154 11.05 -21.44 -21.13
N GLY A 155 10.19 -21.24 -20.14
CA GLY A 155 8.92 -21.89 -19.94
C GLY A 155 8.06 -21.61 -21.16
N ASP A 156 7.69 -22.71 -21.80
CA ASP A 156 6.46 -22.90 -22.53
C ASP A 156 5.73 -21.60 -22.87
N LYS A 157 6.06 -21.03 -24.03
CA LYS A 157 5.42 -19.80 -24.56
C LYS A 157 3.91 -19.94 -24.67
N ASP A 158 3.39 -21.16 -24.58
CA ASP A 158 1.97 -21.47 -24.66
C ASP A 158 1.26 -21.27 -23.30
N ASN A 159 2.00 -21.05 -22.19
CA ASN A 159 1.41 -20.76 -20.88
C ASN A 159 1.28 -19.25 -20.62
N ILE A 160 0.10 -18.71 -20.90
CA ILE A 160 -0.24 -17.29 -20.68
C ILE A 160 0.01 -16.79 -19.25
N PHE A 161 -0.18 -17.63 -18.22
CA PHE A 161 0.05 -17.25 -16.83
C PHE A 161 1.53 -17.09 -16.51
N ARG A 162 2.40 -17.89 -17.12
CA ARG A 162 3.85 -17.71 -16.99
C ARG A 162 4.27 -16.36 -17.60
N GLY A 163 3.72 -16.00 -18.76
CA GLY A 163 3.96 -14.70 -19.38
C GLY A 163 3.55 -13.51 -18.50
N ILE A 164 2.36 -13.57 -17.90
CA ILE A 164 1.88 -12.54 -16.97
C ILE A 164 2.77 -12.46 -15.71
N ASN A 165 3.13 -13.60 -15.12
CA ASN A 165 3.99 -13.64 -13.93
C ASN A 165 5.41 -13.16 -14.24
N TRP A 166 5.95 -13.47 -15.41
CA TRP A 166 7.23 -12.94 -15.88
C TRP A 166 7.17 -11.42 -16.04
N PHE A 167 6.13 -10.90 -16.70
CA PHE A 167 5.94 -9.46 -16.87
C PHE A 167 5.86 -8.73 -15.53
N ASN A 168 5.05 -9.24 -14.60
CA ASN A 168 4.91 -8.66 -13.27
C ASN A 168 6.22 -8.71 -12.48
N ARG A 169 6.94 -9.83 -12.50
CA ARG A 169 8.27 -9.94 -11.86
C ARG A 169 9.25 -8.93 -12.46
N ARG A 170 9.27 -8.78 -13.79
CA ARG A 170 10.13 -7.80 -14.47
C ARG A 170 9.76 -6.37 -14.09
N LYS A 171 8.46 -6.02 -14.05
CA LYS A 171 7.96 -4.71 -13.61
C LYS A 171 8.39 -4.44 -12.17
N SER A 172 8.13 -5.36 -11.24
CA SER A 172 8.50 -5.23 -9.82
C SER A 172 10.01 -5.12 -9.62
N ASN A 173 10.82 -5.91 -10.35
CA ASN A 173 12.27 -5.80 -10.29
C ASN A 173 12.76 -4.44 -10.79
N GLY A 174 12.17 -3.91 -11.87
CA GLY A 174 12.47 -2.57 -12.37
C GLY A 174 12.14 -1.48 -11.34
N ILE A 175 10.97 -1.54 -10.71
CA ILE A 175 10.59 -0.65 -9.60
C ILE A 175 11.62 -0.74 -8.47
N ASN A 176 11.93 -1.96 -8.01
CA ASN A 176 12.85 -2.19 -6.90
C ASN A 176 14.26 -1.67 -7.18
N GLN A 177 14.73 -1.78 -8.42
CA GLN A 177 16.04 -1.26 -8.83
C GLN A 177 16.11 0.27 -8.74
N VAL A 178 15.10 0.97 -9.30
CA VAL A 178 15.02 2.43 -9.22
C VAL A 178 14.93 2.88 -7.76
N MET A 179 14.03 2.26 -6.98
CA MET A 179 13.81 2.62 -5.58
C MET A 179 15.03 2.37 -4.70
N SER A 180 15.70 1.23 -4.87
CA SER A 180 16.89 0.88 -4.08
C SER A 180 18.06 1.80 -4.41
N ALA A 181 18.30 2.09 -5.70
CA ALA A 181 19.33 3.02 -6.13
C ALA A 181 19.10 4.43 -5.55
N ALA A 182 17.88 4.94 -5.64
CA ALA A 182 17.53 6.26 -5.11
C ALA A 182 17.69 6.33 -3.58
N ARG A 183 17.33 5.26 -2.85
CA ARG A 183 17.52 5.18 -1.39
C ARG A 183 18.99 5.10 -1.00
N PHE A 184 19.78 4.27 -1.69
CA PHE A 184 21.22 4.22 -1.49
C PHE A 184 21.87 5.58 -1.75
N ALA A 185 21.47 6.28 -2.82
CA ALA A 185 21.96 7.63 -3.14
C ALA A 185 21.69 8.61 -1.98
N TYR A 186 20.45 8.65 -1.49
CA TYR A 186 20.09 9.51 -0.36
C TYR A 186 20.88 9.14 0.91
N ALA A 187 20.99 7.86 1.23
CA ALA A 187 21.72 7.41 2.41
C ALA A 187 23.22 7.70 2.35
N ALA A 188 23.86 7.48 1.19
CA ALA A 188 25.25 7.84 0.94
C ALA A 188 25.47 9.36 1.10
N TYR A 189 24.55 10.17 0.59
CA TYR A 189 24.59 11.63 0.72
C TYR A 189 24.54 12.09 2.18
N VAL A 190 23.59 11.57 2.97
CA VAL A 190 23.47 11.89 4.41
C VAL A 190 24.72 11.49 5.20
N ARG A 191 25.44 10.46 4.73
CA ARG A 191 26.71 9.99 5.31
C ARG A 191 27.95 10.74 4.82
N GLY A 192 27.78 11.76 3.98
CA GLY A 192 28.89 12.56 3.44
C GLY A 192 29.70 11.87 2.34
N ARG A 193 29.15 10.82 1.70
CA ARG A 193 29.75 10.11 0.55
C ARG A 193 29.21 10.69 -0.75
N LYS A 194 29.58 11.94 -1.08
CA LYS A 194 28.95 12.71 -2.16
C LYS A 194 29.10 12.07 -3.53
N GLU A 195 30.32 11.69 -3.88
CA GLU A 195 30.65 11.12 -5.20
C GLU A 195 29.88 9.81 -5.42
N HIS A 196 29.87 8.93 -4.41
CA HIS A 196 29.11 7.69 -4.41
C HIS A 196 27.60 7.92 -4.52
N ALA A 197 27.08 8.92 -3.81
CA ALA A 197 25.67 9.29 -3.89
C ALA A 197 25.25 9.75 -5.30
N ILE A 198 26.11 10.54 -5.96
CA ILE A 198 25.89 10.99 -7.35
C ILE A 198 25.88 9.79 -8.30
N GLU A 199 26.82 8.85 -8.15
CA GLU A 199 26.87 7.63 -8.96
C GLU A 199 25.60 6.79 -8.81
N LEU A 200 25.16 6.52 -7.58
CA LEU A 200 23.92 5.81 -7.27
C LEU A 200 22.68 6.51 -7.84
N PHE A 201 22.65 7.85 -7.82
CA PHE A 201 21.52 8.59 -8.37
C PHE A 201 21.48 8.55 -9.90
N ARG A 202 22.63 8.66 -10.58
CA ARG A 202 22.72 8.47 -12.04
C ARG A 202 22.24 7.08 -12.44
N TYR A 203 22.63 6.07 -11.68
CA TYR A 203 22.14 4.70 -11.86
C TYR A 203 20.62 4.61 -11.69
N ALA A 204 20.05 5.30 -10.69
CA ALA A 204 18.60 5.38 -10.51
C ALA A 204 17.89 6.05 -11.71
N GLU A 205 18.44 7.14 -12.25
CA GLU A 205 17.89 7.83 -13.44
C GLU A 205 17.95 6.95 -14.70
N GLU A 206 19.03 6.19 -14.88
CA GLU A 206 19.18 5.23 -15.97
C GLU A 206 18.11 4.14 -15.89
N ARG A 207 18.02 3.45 -14.74
CA ARG A 207 17.02 2.39 -14.51
C ARG A 207 15.59 2.92 -14.61
N HIS A 208 15.35 4.17 -14.18
CA HIS A 208 14.06 4.82 -14.31
C HIS A 208 13.68 5.01 -15.77
N ARG A 209 14.58 5.52 -16.62
CA ARG A 209 14.31 5.67 -18.06
C ARG A 209 13.98 4.34 -18.73
N GLU A 210 14.72 3.28 -18.41
CA GLU A 210 14.45 1.94 -18.93
C GLU A 210 13.10 1.37 -18.47
N PHE A 211 12.76 1.59 -17.20
CA PHE A 211 11.46 1.21 -16.66
C PHE A 211 10.34 1.92 -17.41
N MET A 212 10.44 3.24 -17.54
CA MET A 212 9.43 4.06 -18.21
C MET A 212 9.25 3.65 -19.67
N SER A 213 10.32 3.37 -20.41
CA SER A 213 10.22 2.92 -21.81
C SER A 213 9.63 1.52 -21.96
N SER A 214 9.72 0.68 -20.93
CA SER A 214 9.28 -0.72 -20.99
C SER A 214 7.84 -0.93 -20.49
N PHE A 215 7.39 -0.12 -19.53
CA PHE A 215 6.20 -0.43 -18.74
C PHE A 215 5.16 0.69 -18.69
N VAL A 216 5.49 1.91 -19.11
CA VAL A 216 4.59 3.06 -18.97
C VAL A 216 4.25 3.62 -20.35
N ALA A 217 2.98 3.54 -20.73
CA ALA A 217 2.49 4.05 -22.00
C ALA A 217 2.57 5.58 -22.08
N GLU A 218 2.33 6.28 -20.96
CA GLU A 218 2.31 7.75 -20.89
C GLU A 218 3.22 8.28 -19.77
N PRO A 219 4.48 8.65 -20.07
CA PRO A 219 5.49 8.91 -19.04
C PRO A 219 5.35 10.25 -18.31
N ARG A 220 4.35 11.08 -18.62
CA ARG A 220 4.28 12.47 -18.15
C ARG A 220 4.10 12.60 -16.63
N GLU A 221 3.42 11.64 -16.01
CA GLU A 221 3.11 11.71 -14.57
C GLU A 221 4.30 11.32 -13.69
N LEU A 222 5.17 10.43 -14.18
CA LEU A 222 6.35 9.90 -13.49
C LEU A 222 7.64 10.37 -14.19
N SER A 223 7.74 11.67 -14.45
CA SER A 223 8.80 12.23 -15.31
C SER A 223 10.22 12.12 -14.75
N ASP A 224 10.37 11.94 -13.43
CA ASP A 224 11.65 11.92 -12.74
C ASP A 224 11.64 10.93 -11.55
N VAL A 225 12.84 10.58 -11.07
CA VAL A 225 13.04 9.62 -9.96
C VAL A 225 12.33 10.05 -8.68
N LEU A 226 12.23 11.35 -8.40
CA LEU A 226 11.58 11.85 -7.19
C LEU A 226 10.06 11.61 -7.24
N ARG A 227 9.42 11.93 -8.36
CA ARG A 227 7.99 11.66 -8.57
C ARG A 227 7.71 10.17 -8.59
N PHE A 228 8.56 9.40 -9.27
CA PHE A 228 8.49 7.95 -9.27
C PHE A 228 8.53 7.39 -7.85
N ALA A 229 9.53 7.80 -7.05
CA ALA A 229 9.66 7.35 -5.68
C ALA A 229 8.47 7.75 -4.80
N THR A 230 7.99 8.99 -4.94
CA THR A 230 6.82 9.47 -4.21
C THR A 230 5.59 8.64 -4.53
N HIS A 231 5.37 8.33 -5.81
CA HIS A 231 4.27 7.49 -6.26
C HIS A 231 4.35 6.08 -5.71
N GLN A 232 5.53 5.45 -5.76
CA GLN A 232 5.71 4.08 -5.29
C GLN A 232 5.53 3.95 -3.77
N ILE A 233 5.97 4.94 -3.00
CA ILE A 233 5.70 4.97 -1.55
C ILE A 233 4.21 5.19 -1.30
N ALA A 234 3.58 6.17 -1.96
CA ALA A 234 2.14 6.41 -1.81
C ALA A 234 1.31 5.16 -2.15
N GLU A 235 1.64 4.48 -3.26
CA GLU A 235 1.00 3.22 -3.66
C GLU A 235 1.18 2.14 -2.58
N SER A 236 2.41 1.95 -2.09
CA SER A 236 2.70 0.92 -1.08
C SER A 236 1.97 1.18 0.23
N THR A 237 2.02 2.41 0.75
CA THR A 237 1.31 2.82 1.97
C THR A 237 -0.20 2.68 1.81
N ARG A 238 -0.75 3.13 0.67
CA ARG A 238 -2.17 3.00 0.36
C ARG A 238 -2.62 1.54 0.30
N ASN A 239 -1.88 0.68 -0.39
CA ASN A 239 -2.21 -0.74 -0.52
C ASN A 239 -2.09 -1.47 0.82
N ARG A 240 -1.12 -1.10 1.66
CA ARG A 240 -1.03 -1.58 3.02
C ARG A 240 -2.23 -1.15 3.85
N ALA A 241 -2.65 0.11 3.78
CA ALA A 241 -3.83 0.59 4.51
C ALA A 241 -5.12 -0.13 4.07
N VAL A 242 -5.29 -0.43 2.79
CA VAL A 242 -6.41 -1.25 2.28
C VAL A 242 -6.34 -2.67 2.84
N TYR A 243 -5.16 -3.30 2.79
CA TYR A 243 -4.96 -4.64 3.33
C TYR A 243 -5.24 -4.68 4.84
N ASP A 244 -4.66 -3.76 5.61
CA ASP A 244 -4.80 -3.67 7.06
C ASP A 244 -6.26 -3.41 7.46
N ALA A 245 -7.00 -2.57 6.71
CA ALA A 245 -8.42 -2.35 6.93
C ALA A 245 -9.23 -3.65 6.80
N HIS A 246 -8.98 -4.41 5.73
CA HIS A 246 -9.54 -5.73 5.51
C HIS A 246 -9.12 -6.74 6.59
N HIS A 247 -7.98 -6.54 7.25
CA HIS A 247 -7.52 -7.44 8.31
C HIS A 247 -7.98 -7.04 9.71
N GLY A 248 -8.81 -6.00 9.83
CA GLY A 248 -9.40 -5.60 11.11
C GLY A 248 -8.57 -4.58 11.89
N GLU A 249 -7.59 -3.92 11.26
CA GLU A 249 -6.76 -2.92 11.94
C GLU A 249 -7.59 -1.77 12.51
N ALA A 250 -7.09 -1.17 13.60
CA ALA A 250 -7.75 -0.08 14.30
C ALA A 250 -7.87 1.16 13.40
N ARG A 251 -9.06 1.78 13.38
CA ARG A 251 -9.37 2.94 12.53
C ARG A 251 -8.40 4.12 12.73
N GLY A 252 -7.92 4.36 13.94
CA GLY A 252 -6.93 5.40 14.21
C GLY A 252 -5.61 5.21 13.47
N LYS A 253 -5.12 3.97 13.34
CA LYS A 253 -3.91 3.68 12.54
C LYS A 253 -4.18 3.78 11.04
N LEU A 254 -5.36 3.35 10.60
CA LEU A 254 -5.77 3.50 9.20
C LEU A 254 -5.84 4.97 8.81
N LEU A 255 -6.46 5.82 9.65
CA LEU A 255 -6.49 7.26 9.49
C LEU A 255 -5.08 7.83 9.34
N GLN A 256 -4.15 7.45 10.21
CA GLN A 256 -2.75 7.88 10.10
C GLN A 256 -2.13 7.50 8.77
N ALA A 257 -2.27 6.24 8.32
CA ALA A 257 -1.71 5.79 7.04
C ALA A 257 -2.29 6.58 5.85
N TRP A 258 -3.59 6.89 5.86
CA TRP A 258 -4.20 7.71 4.81
C TRP A 258 -3.79 9.18 4.88
N GLN A 259 -3.58 9.74 6.08
CA GLN A 259 -3.00 11.08 6.24
C GLN A 259 -1.58 11.15 5.66
N GLU A 260 -0.77 10.11 5.83
CA GLU A 260 0.56 10.01 5.22
C GLU A 260 0.47 10.04 3.70
N VAL A 261 -0.42 9.25 3.08
CA VAL A 261 -0.63 9.26 1.61
C VAL A 261 -1.13 10.62 1.14
N ALA A 262 -2.07 11.25 1.86
CA ALA A 262 -2.61 12.56 1.52
C ALA A 262 -1.56 13.68 1.62
N ALA A 263 -0.61 13.57 2.55
CA ALA A 263 0.48 14.54 2.73
C ALA A 263 1.59 14.41 1.67
N MET A 264 1.69 13.27 0.97
CA MET A 264 2.72 13.07 -0.05
C MET A 264 2.47 13.95 -1.28
N PRO A 265 3.45 14.75 -1.73
CA PRO A 265 3.24 15.68 -2.83
C PRO A 265 3.03 14.95 -4.17
N ARG A 266 2.06 15.41 -4.98
CA ARG A 266 1.91 15.01 -6.39
C ARG A 266 1.76 13.49 -6.62
N ASN A 267 1.05 12.80 -5.74
CA ASN A 267 0.72 11.39 -5.93
C ASN A 267 -0.71 11.23 -6.52
N LYS A 268 -0.94 10.17 -7.32
CA LYS A 268 -2.24 9.94 -7.99
C LYS A 268 -3.37 9.56 -7.05
N TYR A 269 -3.06 9.19 -5.81
CA TYR A 269 -4.02 8.75 -4.80
C TYR A 269 -4.43 9.87 -3.85
N SER A 270 -3.99 11.11 -4.08
CA SER A 270 -4.23 12.23 -3.16
C SER A 270 -5.72 12.49 -2.90
N GLU A 271 -6.56 12.45 -3.94
CA GLU A 271 -8.00 12.61 -3.80
C GLU A 271 -8.65 11.44 -3.03
N GLU A 272 -8.33 10.19 -3.40
CA GLU A 272 -8.78 8.99 -2.67
C GLU A 272 -8.36 9.06 -1.20
N ALA A 273 -7.13 9.47 -0.92
CA ALA A 273 -6.60 9.56 0.42
C ALA A 273 -7.29 10.64 1.25
N GLN A 274 -7.63 11.80 0.67
CA GLN A 274 -8.42 12.83 1.34
C GLN A 274 -9.81 12.31 1.73
N GLN A 275 -10.49 11.66 0.78
CA GLN A 275 -11.79 11.03 1.06
C GLN A 275 -11.68 9.97 2.16
N MET A 276 -10.60 9.19 2.17
CA MET A 276 -10.35 8.20 3.21
C MET A 276 -10.10 8.82 4.58
N VAL A 277 -9.33 9.91 4.65
CA VAL A 277 -9.09 10.65 5.90
C VAL A 277 -10.41 11.16 6.47
N GLU A 278 -11.25 11.78 5.64
CA GLU A 278 -12.57 12.27 6.05
C GLU A 278 -13.47 11.12 6.53
N GLY A 279 -13.54 10.04 5.76
CA GLY A 279 -14.36 8.87 6.10
C GLY A 279 -13.93 8.21 7.41
N TYR A 280 -12.63 7.97 7.62
CA TYR A 280 -12.16 7.38 8.88
C TYR A 280 -12.36 8.31 10.08
N GLN A 281 -12.23 9.63 9.92
CA GLN A 281 -12.51 10.58 11.00
C GLN A 281 -13.99 10.49 11.42
N GLN A 282 -14.91 10.44 10.46
CA GLN A 282 -16.35 10.27 10.75
C GLN A 282 -16.61 8.96 11.50
N LEU A 283 -16.03 7.85 11.06
CA LEU A 283 -16.21 6.55 11.72
C LEU A 283 -15.66 6.53 13.15
N ILE A 284 -14.53 7.20 13.39
CA ILE A 284 -13.96 7.34 14.75
C ILE A 284 -14.89 8.19 15.61
N ASP A 285 -15.42 9.29 15.09
CA ASP A 285 -16.35 10.14 15.83
C ASP A 285 -17.65 9.39 16.17
N GLU A 286 -18.12 8.51 15.28
CA GLU A 286 -19.23 7.59 15.54
C GLU A 286 -18.89 6.55 16.60
N ASP A 287 -17.70 5.95 16.55
CA ASP A 287 -17.23 4.98 17.56
C ASP A 287 -17.29 5.58 18.96
N THR A 288 -16.90 6.85 19.12
CA THR A 288 -16.91 7.51 20.43
C THR A 288 -18.31 7.73 21.00
N LYS A 289 -19.34 7.71 20.14
CA LYS A 289 -20.74 7.96 20.51
C LYS A 289 -21.55 6.68 20.61
N TRP A 290 -21.04 5.58 20.09
CA TRP A 290 -21.77 4.34 20.03
C TRP A 290 -21.69 3.57 21.35
N GLU A 291 -22.85 3.17 21.82
CA GLU A 291 -23.01 2.26 22.94
C GLU A 291 -23.59 0.96 22.40
N GLU A 292 -22.80 -0.12 22.44
CA GLU A 292 -23.24 -1.42 21.93
C GLU A 292 -24.42 -1.93 22.77
N PRO A 293 -25.61 -2.14 22.16
CA PRO A 293 -26.76 -2.63 22.91
C PRO A 293 -26.52 -4.07 23.38
N THR A 294 -27.09 -4.40 24.54
CA THR A 294 -27.16 -5.78 25.03
C THR A 294 -28.05 -6.63 24.13
N LYS A 295 -27.90 -7.96 24.19
CA LYS A 295 -28.73 -8.88 23.41
C LYS A 295 -30.23 -8.72 23.74
N GLU A 296 -30.54 -8.44 25.00
CA GLU A 296 -31.89 -8.21 25.50
C GLU A 296 -32.48 -6.89 25.02
N GLU A 297 -31.66 -5.87 24.80
CA GLU A 297 -32.06 -4.59 24.20
C GLU A 297 -32.28 -4.75 22.70
N LEU A 298 -31.33 -5.38 21.99
CA LEU A 298 -31.43 -5.65 20.56
C LEU A 298 -32.68 -6.45 20.21
N ALA A 299 -33.04 -7.45 21.02
CA ALA A 299 -34.27 -8.23 20.83
C ALA A 299 -35.57 -7.41 20.94
N LYS A 300 -35.51 -6.21 21.53
CA LYS A 300 -36.64 -5.28 21.69
C LYS A 300 -36.61 -4.13 20.68
N PHE A 301 -35.59 -4.06 19.83
CA PHE A 301 -35.47 -2.99 18.86
C PHE A 301 -36.66 -3.01 17.90
N SER A 302 -37.26 -1.84 17.71
CA SER A 302 -38.16 -1.60 16.58
C SER A 302 -37.42 -1.77 15.25
N VAL A 303 -38.14 -1.94 14.14
CA VAL A 303 -37.52 -2.08 12.82
C VAL A 303 -36.54 -0.94 12.49
N PRO A 304 -36.88 0.36 12.69
CA PRO A 304 -35.91 1.45 12.50
C PRO A 304 -34.64 1.30 13.34
N GLN A 305 -34.76 0.91 14.62
CA GLN A 305 -33.59 0.69 15.48
C GLN A 305 -32.74 -0.49 15.02
N GLN A 306 -33.36 -1.55 14.48
CA GLN A 306 -32.63 -2.66 13.87
C GLN A 306 -31.89 -2.23 12.60
N ILE A 307 -32.51 -1.37 11.78
CA ILE A 307 -31.85 -0.78 10.60
C ILE A 307 -30.61 0.00 11.05
N ASP A 308 -30.76 0.95 11.97
CA ASP A 308 -29.64 1.77 12.48
C ASP A 308 -28.51 0.90 13.05
N TYR A 309 -28.87 -0.12 13.82
CA TYR A 309 -27.92 -1.09 14.38
C TYR A 309 -27.13 -1.83 13.32
N TRP A 310 -27.79 -2.41 12.31
CA TRP A 310 -27.07 -3.16 11.29
C TRP A 310 -26.29 -2.28 10.31
N PHE A 311 -26.74 -1.04 10.07
CA PHE A 311 -25.95 -0.03 9.36
C PHE A 311 -24.67 0.35 10.12
N TYR A 312 -24.77 0.49 11.44
CA TYR A 312 -23.59 0.70 12.28
C TYR A 312 -22.61 -0.48 12.21
N HIS A 313 -23.09 -1.72 12.08
CA HIS A 313 -22.20 -2.88 11.94
C HIS A 313 -21.71 -3.12 10.50
N LEU A 314 -22.35 -2.51 9.49
CA LEU A 314 -21.96 -2.67 8.08
C LEU A 314 -20.54 -2.17 7.76
N ARG A 315 -20.06 -1.11 8.42
CA ARG A 315 -18.64 -0.65 8.32
C ARG A 315 -17.63 -1.70 8.71
N ASP A 316 -17.97 -2.58 9.63
CA ASP A 316 -17.09 -3.65 10.10
C ASP A 316 -17.30 -4.96 9.35
N HIS A 317 -18.27 -4.99 8.41
CA HIS A 317 -18.41 -6.10 7.50
C HIS A 317 -17.14 -6.25 6.66
N ASN A 318 -16.60 -7.47 6.70
CA ASN A 318 -15.25 -7.74 6.28
C ASN A 318 -15.21 -8.94 5.33
N TYR A 319 -15.77 -8.76 4.13
CA TYR A 319 -15.67 -9.74 3.06
C TYR A 319 -14.61 -9.34 2.03
N GLY A 320 -13.78 -10.30 1.65
CA GLY A 320 -12.77 -10.13 0.61
C GLY A 320 -13.17 -10.87 -0.66
N GLN A 321 -12.97 -10.26 -1.81
CA GLN A 321 -13.20 -10.93 -3.10
C GLN A 321 -12.40 -12.24 -3.20
N ILE A 322 -13.08 -13.37 -3.44
CA ILE A 322 -12.44 -14.70 -3.53
C ILE A 322 -11.82 -14.96 -4.92
N GLY A 323 -12.38 -14.41 -5.99
CA GLY A 323 -11.96 -14.67 -7.38
C GLY A 323 -10.94 -13.69 -7.98
N SER A 324 -10.32 -14.06 -9.11
CA SER A 324 -9.44 -13.18 -9.91
C SER A 324 -9.56 -13.48 -11.43
N PRO A 325 -10.49 -12.82 -12.18
CA PRO A 325 -11.32 -11.71 -11.75
C PRO A 325 -12.52 -12.16 -10.91
N GLY A 326 -13.14 -11.24 -10.18
CA GLY A 326 -14.31 -11.49 -9.35
C GLY A 326 -15.00 -10.20 -8.92
N GLU A 327 -15.83 -10.30 -7.89
CA GLU A 327 -16.37 -9.14 -7.16
C GLU A 327 -16.43 -9.44 -5.66
N CYS A 328 -16.49 -8.37 -4.88
CA CYS A 328 -16.75 -8.42 -3.46
C CYS A 328 -18.27 -8.44 -3.27
N ASP A 329 -18.81 -9.60 -2.91
CA ASP A 329 -20.22 -9.83 -2.61
C ASP A 329 -20.46 -9.71 -1.10
N VAL A 330 -21.18 -8.66 -0.68
CA VAL A 330 -21.43 -8.36 0.74
C VAL A 330 -22.34 -9.40 1.43
N PHE A 331 -22.96 -10.31 0.69
CA PHE A 331 -23.77 -11.38 1.29
C PHE A 331 -22.94 -12.61 1.70
N VAL A 332 -21.68 -12.69 1.29
CA VAL A 332 -20.86 -13.84 1.65
C VAL A 332 -20.20 -13.62 3.01
N ASN A 333 -20.38 -14.60 3.90
CA ASN A 333 -19.69 -14.62 5.18
C ASN A 333 -18.20 -14.88 5.01
N ASN A 334 -17.37 -14.18 5.78
CA ASN A 334 -15.94 -14.45 5.81
C ASN A 334 -15.66 -15.75 6.58
N VAL A 335 -15.75 -16.88 5.88
CA VAL A 335 -15.50 -18.22 6.44
C VAL A 335 -14.07 -18.35 6.96
N VAL A 336 -13.13 -17.50 6.50
CA VAL A 336 -11.70 -17.63 6.77
C VAL A 336 -11.34 -17.37 8.24
N ARG A 337 -12.18 -16.65 9.01
CA ARG A 337 -11.87 -16.28 10.40
C ARG A 337 -12.62 -17.04 11.49
N GLY A 338 -13.43 -18.04 11.13
CA GLY A 338 -14.03 -18.99 12.08
C GLY A 338 -15.01 -18.41 13.12
N GLU A 339 -15.26 -17.11 13.12
CA GLU A 339 -16.28 -16.49 13.97
C GLU A 339 -17.62 -16.46 13.22
N GLU A 340 -18.61 -17.20 13.73
CA GLU A 340 -20.02 -17.10 13.30
C GLU A 340 -20.61 -15.77 13.80
N LYS A 341 -20.20 -14.65 13.20
CA LYS A 341 -20.85 -13.35 13.40
C LYS A 341 -21.99 -13.20 12.39
N PRO A 342 -23.15 -12.62 12.79
CA PRO A 342 -24.20 -12.29 11.84
C PRO A 342 -23.68 -11.40 10.71
N ASN A 343 -24.09 -11.67 9.47
CA ASN A 343 -23.75 -10.81 8.34
C ASN A 343 -24.69 -9.58 8.35
N PRO A 344 -24.18 -8.36 8.59
CA PRO A 344 -25.03 -7.16 8.61
C PRO A 344 -25.80 -6.94 7.29
N ALA A 345 -25.26 -7.35 6.14
CA ALA A 345 -25.97 -7.25 4.87
C ALA A 345 -27.17 -8.21 4.80
N GLU A 346 -27.00 -9.45 5.27
CA GLU A 346 -28.11 -10.42 5.37
C GLU A 346 -29.15 -9.97 6.39
N GLU A 347 -28.72 -9.44 7.54
CA GLU A 347 -29.62 -8.95 8.58
C GLU A 347 -30.44 -7.73 8.13
N LEU A 348 -29.82 -6.79 7.39
CA LEU A 348 -30.54 -5.69 6.73
C LEU A 348 -31.54 -6.23 5.70
N ALA A 349 -31.15 -7.24 4.91
CA ALA A 349 -32.03 -7.81 3.89
C ALA A 349 -33.26 -8.53 4.48
N LYS A 350 -33.13 -9.15 5.66
CA LYS A 350 -34.25 -9.80 6.38
C LYS A 350 -35.36 -8.81 6.77
N LEU A 351 -35.05 -7.52 6.89
CA LEU A 351 -36.03 -6.47 7.18
C LEU A 351 -36.91 -6.12 5.96
N GLY A 352 -36.60 -6.66 4.77
CA GLY A 352 -37.42 -6.53 3.56
C GLY A 352 -37.56 -5.09 3.08
N THR A 353 -38.73 -4.72 2.55
CA THR A 353 -38.93 -3.38 1.96
C THR A 353 -38.83 -2.23 2.97
N ALA A 354 -38.88 -2.52 4.28
CA ALA A 354 -38.71 -1.51 5.32
C ALA A 354 -37.31 -0.88 5.34
N VAL A 355 -36.27 -1.58 4.87
CA VAL A 355 -34.90 -1.06 4.85
C VAL A 355 -34.60 -0.18 3.63
N ILE A 356 -35.43 -0.23 2.59
CA ILE A 356 -35.17 0.46 1.31
C ILE A 356 -34.92 1.96 1.46
N PRO A 357 -35.72 2.74 2.22
CA PRO A 357 -35.46 4.18 2.38
C PRO A 357 -34.06 4.49 2.93
N ALA A 358 -33.61 3.73 3.95
CA ALA A 358 -32.28 3.91 4.55
C ALA A 358 -31.15 3.53 3.58
N LEU A 359 -31.33 2.46 2.78
CA LEU A 359 -30.36 2.09 1.73
C LEU A 359 -30.20 3.19 0.68
N ILE A 360 -31.30 3.83 0.28
CA ILE A 360 -31.28 4.96 -0.66
C ILE A 360 -30.57 6.15 -0.04
N GLU A 361 -30.84 6.46 1.23
CA GLU A 361 -30.20 7.56 1.95
C GLU A 361 -28.67 7.46 1.95
N HIS A 362 -28.14 6.26 2.19
CA HIS A 362 -26.70 5.98 2.27
C HIS A 362 -26.03 5.58 0.95
N MET A 363 -26.72 5.64 -0.18
CA MET A 363 -26.19 5.10 -1.45
C MET A 363 -25.00 5.89 -2.05
N ASP A 364 -24.84 7.15 -1.63
CA ASP A 364 -23.73 8.05 -1.98
C ASP A 364 -22.76 8.27 -0.82
N ASP A 365 -22.87 7.48 0.24
CA ASP A 365 -22.03 7.55 1.42
C ASP A 365 -20.62 7.01 1.15
N LEU A 366 -19.63 7.89 1.28
CA LEU A 366 -18.22 7.62 0.99
C LEU A 366 -17.44 7.04 2.18
N ARG A 367 -18.07 6.83 3.34
CA ARG A 367 -17.38 6.20 4.47
C ARG A 367 -16.88 4.80 4.08
N PRO A 368 -15.64 4.42 4.44
CA PRO A 368 -15.10 3.10 4.12
C PRO A 368 -15.76 1.99 4.95
N THR A 369 -15.85 0.78 4.38
CA THR A 369 -16.10 -0.46 5.15
C THR A 369 -14.79 -1.24 5.35
N ARG A 370 -14.86 -2.54 5.65
CA ARG A 370 -13.70 -3.46 5.61
C ARG A 370 -13.75 -4.44 4.44
N CYS A 371 -14.77 -4.31 3.58
CA CYS A 371 -14.89 -5.14 2.39
C CYS A 371 -13.84 -4.76 1.35
N GLN A 372 -13.10 -5.76 0.86
CA GLN A 372 -12.00 -5.55 -0.09
C GLN A 372 -12.31 -6.16 -1.45
N GLY A 373 -12.28 -5.34 -2.49
CA GLY A 373 -12.28 -5.79 -3.88
C GLY A 373 -10.89 -5.71 -4.51
N HIS A 374 -10.68 -6.44 -5.60
CA HIS A 374 -9.48 -6.30 -6.44
C HIS A 374 -9.71 -6.73 -7.89
N TRP A 375 -8.93 -6.22 -8.84
CA TRP A 375 -9.01 -6.75 -10.23
C TRP A 375 -8.39 -8.13 -10.35
N ARG A 376 -7.09 -8.19 -10.04
CA ARG A 376 -6.27 -9.39 -10.04
C ARG A 376 -5.46 -9.35 -8.75
N TRP A 377 -5.31 -10.51 -8.11
CA TRP A 377 -4.55 -10.64 -6.87
C TRP A 377 -3.11 -10.07 -6.95
N ASN A 378 -2.52 -10.08 -8.16
CA ASN A 378 -1.16 -9.62 -8.44
C ASN A 378 -1.07 -8.15 -8.91
N SER A 379 -2.19 -7.43 -9.00
CA SER A 379 -2.21 -6.00 -9.31
C SER A 379 -2.45 -5.23 -8.02
N SER A 380 -1.36 -4.78 -7.39
CA SER A 380 -1.37 -3.99 -6.15
C SER A 380 -2.27 -2.77 -6.28
N GLU A 381 -2.12 -2.03 -7.39
CA GLU A 381 -2.90 -0.84 -7.75
C GLU A 381 -4.41 -1.08 -7.82
N ALA A 382 -4.84 -2.34 -8.00
CA ALA A 382 -6.24 -2.66 -8.23
C ALA A 382 -7.01 -3.07 -6.98
N ARG A 383 -6.38 -3.13 -5.79
CA ARG A 383 -7.09 -3.39 -4.52
C ARG A 383 -7.87 -2.14 -4.13
N PHE A 384 -9.00 -2.26 -3.46
CA PHE A 384 -9.73 -1.11 -2.90
C PHE A 384 -10.68 -1.58 -1.80
N ILE A 385 -11.08 -0.64 -0.96
CA ILE A 385 -12.11 -0.83 0.06
C ILE A 385 -13.45 -0.33 -0.48
N LEU A 386 -14.50 -1.13 -0.35
CA LEU A 386 -15.86 -0.71 -0.69
C LEU A 386 -16.31 0.41 0.25
N ARG A 387 -17.14 1.31 -0.27
CA ARG A 387 -17.82 2.35 0.51
C ARG A 387 -19.16 1.84 1.03
N TYR A 388 -19.72 2.54 2.02
CA TYR A 388 -21.11 2.32 2.44
C TYR A 388 -22.07 2.31 1.26
N GLY A 389 -21.94 3.28 0.35
CA GLY A 389 -22.78 3.36 -0.84
C GLY A 389 -22.70 2.13 -1.75
N ASP A 390 -21.53 1.51 -1.88
CA ASP A 390 -21.35 0.30 -2.69
C ASP A 390 -22.04 -0.90 -2.03
N CYS A 391 -21.93 -1.03 -0.70
CA CYS A 391 -22.63 -2.07 0.06
C CYS A 391 -24.15 -1.87 0.01
N CYS A 392 -24.63 -0.63 0.20
CA CYS A 392 -26.05 -0.28 0.14
C CYS A 392 -26.65 -0.56 -1.23
N GLN A 393 -25.90 -0.31 -2.31
CA GLN A 393 -26.32 -0.66 -3.65
C GLN A 393 -26.55 -2.18 -3.78
N GLN A 394 -25.61 -3.02 -3.35
CA GLN A 394 -25.78 -4.47 -3.43
C GLN A 394 -26.98 -4.96 -2.61
N ILE A 395 -27.16 -4.43 -1.39
CA ILE A 395 -28.28 -4.80 -0.52
C ILE A 395 -29.61 -4.35 -1.13
N PHE A 396 -29.67 -3.14 -1.69
CA PHE A 396 -30.86 -2.63 -2.37
C PHE A 396 -31.27 -3.56 -3.52
N GLU A 397 -30.34 -3.94 -4.39
CA GLU A 397 -30.66 -4.81 -5.54
C GLU A 397 -31.09 -6.21 -5.09
N HIS A 398 -30.55 -6.70 -3.98
CA HIS A 398 -30.95 -7.97 -3.39
C HIS A 398 -32.39 -7.92 -2.84
N VAL A 399 -32.73 -6.90 -2.05
CA VAL A 399 -34.04 -6.75 -1.42
C VAL A 399 -35.13 -6.42 -2.44
N SER A 400 -34.84 -5.53 -3.38
CA SER A 400 -35.82 -5.05 -4.37
C SER A 400 -35.95 -5.95 -5.61
N GLY A 401 -34.90 -6.71 -5.95
CA GLY A 401 -34.76 -7.38 -7.23
C GLY A 401 -34.48 -6.42 -8.41
N GLU A 402 -34.38 -5.11 -8.18
CA GLU A 402 -34.14 -4.11 -9.21
C GLU A 402 -32.65 -3.86 -9.41
N LYS A 403 -32.18 -3.87 -10.66
CA LYS A 403 -30.78 -3.56 -11.00
C LYS A 403 -30.62 -2.08 -11.30
N ILE A 404 -29.99 -1.34 -10.38
CA ILE A 404 -29.76 0.12 -10.51
C ILE A 404 -28.36 0.45 -11.03
N TYR A 405 -27.42 -0.49 -10.89
CA TYR A 405 -26.05 -0.32 -11.32
C TYR A 405 -25.63 -1.43 -12.29
N ARG A 406 -24.90 -1.02 -13.33
CA ARG A 406 -24.27 -1.93 -14.29
C ARG A 406 -22.78 -1.67 -14.28
N ARG A 407 -22.03 -2.66 -13.81
CA ARG A 407 -20.56 -2.61 -13.74
C ARG A 407 -19.97 -2.31 -15.12
N LYS A 408 -19.06 -1.34 -15.18
CA LYS A 408 -18.30 -0.99 -16.41
C LYS A 408 -17.10 -1.92 -16.60
N THR A 409 -16.51 -2.38 -15.49
CA THR A 409 -15.34 -3.27 -15.45
C THR A 409 -15.46 -4.29 -14.33
N THR A 410 -14.53 -5.24 -14.26
CA THR A 410 -14.43 -6.21 -13.17
C THR A 410 -14.02 -5.61 -11.82
N THR A 411 -13.68 -4.33 -11.72
CA THR A 411 -13.44 -3.63 -10.44
C THR A 411 -14.39 -2.47 -10.21
N SER A 412 -15.39 -2.33 -11.08
CA SER A 412 -16.30 -1.19 -11.05
C SER A 412 -17.34 -1.37 -9.96
N TYR A 413 -17.49 -0.30 -9.16
CA TYR A 413 -18.54 -0.07 -8.17
C TYR A 413 -19.08 1.35 -8.35
N PRO A 414 -20.31 1.66 -7.86
CA PRO A 414 -20.90 2.98 -8.04
C PRO A 414 -20.00 4.13 -7.60
N THR A 415 -19.35 4.04 -6.44
CA THR A 415 -18.48 5.12 -5.95
C THR A 415 -17.21 5.27 -6.79
N TYR A 416 -16.54 4.16 -7.10
CA TYR A 416 -15.34 4.14 -7.94
C TYR A 416 -15.59 4.69 -9.35
N ASP A 417 -16.76 4.38 -9.93
CA ASP A 417 -17.14 4.79 -11.28
C ASP A 417 -17.74 6.22 -11.34
N GLY A 418 -17.85 6.91 -10.20
CA GLY A 418 -18.50 8.22 -10.09
C GLY A 418 -20.01 8.17 -10.38
N SER A 419 -20.66 7.03 -10.16
CA SER A 419 -22.07 6.76 -10.49
C SER A 419 -22.97 6.57 -9.26
N ALA A 420 -22.47 6.85 -8.06
CA ALA A 420 -23.24 6.69 -6.82
C ALA A 420 -24.52 7.56 -6.79
N ALA A 421 -24.43 8.83 -7.19
CA ALA A 421 -25.58 9.73 -7.27
C ALA A 421 -26.64 9.24 -8.29
N ASP A 422 -26.21 8.72 -9.45
CA ASP A 422 -27.11 8.14 -10.45
C ASP A 422 -27.82 6.89 -9.92
N CYS A 423 -27.11 6.04 -9.15
CA CYS A 423 -27.69 4.86 -8.51
C CYS A 423 -28.74 5.28 -7.48
N LYS A 424 -28.42 6.27 -6.63
CA LYS A 424 -29.37 6.84 -5.65
C LYS A 424 -30.63 7.37 -6.32
N ALA A 425 -30.50 8.11 -7.42
CA ALA A 425 -31.63 8.65 -8.17
C ALA A 425 -32.50 7.53 -8.78
N LYS A 426 -31.90 6.48 -9.34
CA LYS A 426 -32.65 5.32 -9.87
C LYS A 426 -33.36 4.55 -8.76
N ALA A 427 -32.70 4.33 -7.64
CA ALA A 427 -33.26 3.66 -6.48
C ALA A 427 -34.46 4.45 -5.91
N GLN A 428 -34.34 5.77 -5.79
CA GLN A 428 -35.43 6.65 -5.38
C GLN A 428 -36.61 6.59 -6.36
N ALA A 429 -36.35 6.68 -7.66
CA ALA A 429 -37.40 6.62 -8.67
C ALA A 429 -38.16 5.28 -8.65
N TRP A 430 -37.45 4.18 -8.43
CA TRP A 430 -38.05 2.86 -8.25
C TRP A 430 -38.93 2.82 -7.00
N TRP A 431 -38.42 3.32 -5.87
CA TRP A 431 -39.13 3.31 -4.60
C TRP A 431 -40.43 4.13 -4.66
N ASP A 432 -40.38 5.32 -5.25
CA ASP A 432 -41.56 6.16 -5.45
C ASP A 432 -42.63 5.45 -6.31
N ALA A 433 -42.21 4.69 -7.33
CA ALA A 433 -43.10 3.90 -8.16
C ALA A 433 -43.67 2.69 -7.42
N TYR A 434 -42.87 2.01 -6.60
CA TYR A 434 -43.30 0.90 -5.76
C TYR A 434 -44.37 1.34 -4.76
N GLN A 435 -44.14 2.43 -4.04
CA GLN A 435 -45.11 2.97 -3.06
C GLN A 435 -46.45 3.35 -3.70
N LYS A 436 -46.45 3.93 -4.91
CA LYS A 436 -47.70 4.24 -5.63
C LYS A 436 -48.51 2.98 -5.94
N LYS A 437 -47.86 1.91 -6.39
CA LYS A 437 -48.52 0.63 -6.71
C LYS A 437 -49.08 -0.09 -5.48
N GLU A 438 -48.36 -0.05 -4.36
CA GLU A 438 -48.84 -0.59 -3.07
C GLU A 438 -50.12 0.10 -2.60
N VAL A 439 -50.18 1.44 -2.73
CA VAL A 439 -51.39 2.21 -2.38
C VAL A 439 -52.56 1.89 -3.32
N GLU A 440 -52.30 1.63 -4.59
CA GLU A 440 -53.34 1.24 -5.57
C GLU A 440 -53.85 -0.18 -5.34
N THR A 441 -53.01 -1.10 -4.88
CA THR A 441 -53.36 -2.51 -4.65
C THR A 441 -54.11 -2.73 -3.34
N ASN A 442 -53.88 -1.88 -2.34
CA ASN A 442 -54.55 -1.93 -1.03
C ASN A 442 -55.86 -1.11 -0.95
N LYS A 443 -56.28 -0.49 -2.06
CA LYS A 443 -57.60 0.15 -2.23
C LYS A 443 -58.56 -0.83 -2.89
#